data_AF-A0A0A0LQN3-F1
#
_entry.id   AF-A0A0A0LQN3-F1
#
_cell.length_a   1.000
_cell.length_b   1.000
_cell.length_c   1.000
_cell.angle_alpha   90.00
_cell.angle_beta   90.00
_cell.angle_gamma   90.00
#
_symmetry.space_group_name_H-M   'P 1'
#
loop_
_entity.id
_entity.type
_entity.pdbx_description
1 polymer ?
#
loop_
_entity_poly.entity_id
_entity_poly.type
_entity_poly.pdbx_seq_one_letter_code
_entity_poly.pdbx_strand_id
1 'polypeptide(L)'
;MSYEEKNQEENGSTTRDDALPFHKLLSYGDSLDWVLMGLGTFGSLLHGMAQPIGYLLLGKALNAFGNNITDLDAMVHALYQVVPFVWYMSIATLPAGILEIGCWMYASERQTARLRLAFLQSVLCQEIGAFDTDLTTPKIITGISGHLSIIQDAIGEKLGHFISSVTTFICGVVIAIISCWEVSLLTLLVAPLVLAIGASYNKRMTVISSLKMDCQSQATSLVEQSISQIRTVYAFVGERGSMKAFEEQCEKQAVMCKQEALVKGVGIGMFQTATFCCWSLIVWIGAVVVTAGKASGGDVIAAVVSVLFGTM
;
A
#
# COMPACT_ATOMS: atom_id res chain seq x y z
N MET A 1 -7.31 8.12 -51.87
CA MET A 1 -7.82 6.74 -51.74
C MET A 1 -6.87 5.77 -51.03
N SER A 2 -5.74 6.20 -50.42
CA SER A 2 -4.89 5.31 -49.59
C SER A 2 -4.45 5.95 -48.26
N TYR A 3 -4.97 7.15 -47.94
CA TYR A 3 -4.74 7.83 -46.66
C TYR A 3 -6.01 7.94 -45.79
N GLU A 4 -7.18 7.58 -46.31
CA GLU A 4 -8.44 7.60 -45.56
C GLU A 4 -8.87 6.21 -45.04
N GLU A 5 -8.38 5.10 -45.64
CA GLU A 5 -8.63 3.75 -45.12
C GLU A 5 -7.82 3.44 -43.86
N LYS A 6 -6.67 4.10 -43.66
CA LYS A 6 -5.85 3.89 -42.45
C LYS A 6 -6.41 4.55 -41.20
N ASN A 7 -7.36 5.48 -41.35
CA ASN A 7 -8.04 6.15 -40.23
C ASN A 7 -9.39 5.50 -39.87
N GLN A 8 -9.84 4.48 -40.61
CA GLN A 8 -11.08 3.76 -40.31
C GLN A 8 -10.86 2.41 -39.59
N GLU A 9 -9.65 1.85 -39.58
CA GLU A 9 -9.31 0.65 -38.79
C GLU A 9 -8.89 0.95 -37.34
N GLU A 10 -8.61 2.21 -36.98
CA GLU A 10 -8.35 2.62 -35.58
C GLU A 10 -9.61 2.77 -34.71
N ASN A 11 -10.80 2.58 -35.28
CA ASN A 11 -12.08 2.71 -34.55
C ASN A 11 -12.73 1.36 -34.17
N GLY A 12 -11.97 0.26 -34.26
CA GLY A 12 -12.37 -1.04 -33.73
C GLY A 12 -12.22 -1.10 -32.21
N SER A 13 -13.28 -0.71 -31.51
CA SER A 13 -13.54 -1.00 -30.08
C SER A 13 -12.31 -0.99 -29.17
N THR A 14 -11.87 0.19 -28.75
CA THR A 14 -11.32 0.31 -27.39
C THR A 14 -12.40 -0.17 -26.43
N THR A 15 -12.37 -1.46 -26.05
CA THR A 15 -12.97 -1.91 -24.80
C THR A 15 -12.39 -1.01 -23.74
N ARG A 16 -13.18 -0.06 -23.26
CA ARG A 16 -12.80 0.72 -22.09
C ARG A 16 -12.48 -0.30 -21.01
N ASP A 17 -11.27 -0.26 -20.48
CA ASP A 17 -10.96 -0.78 -19.15
C ASP A 17 -11.78 0.05 -18.15
N ASP A 18 -13.10 -0.12 -18.16
CA ASP A 18 -14.02 0.52 -17.25
C ASP A 18 -13.83 -0.20 -15.92
N ALA A 19 -12.85 0.29 -15.15
CA ALA A 19 -12.59 -0.16 -13.80
C ALA A 19 -13.92 -0.19 -13.03
N LEU A 20 -14.32 -1.38 -12.59
CA LEU A 20 -15.56 -1.54 -11.87
C LEU A 20 -15.52 -0.68 -10.61
N PRO A 21 -16.58 0.06 -10.30
CA PRO A 21 -16.59 0.91 -9.12
C PRO A 21 -16.50 0.03 -7.86
N PHE A 22 -15.68 0.44 -6.90
CA PHE A 22 -15.31 -0.36 -5.72
C PHE A 22 -16.51 -0.89 -4.92
N HIS A 23 -17.62 -0.14 -4.87
CA HIS A 23 -18.84 -0.57 -4.18
C HIS A 23 -19.46 -1.84 -4.78
N LYS A 24 -19.27 -2.11 -6.08
CA LYS A 24 -19.73 -3.37 -6.71
C LYS A 24 -18.92 -4.58 -6.24
N LEU A 25 -17.70 -4.38 -5.76
CA LEU A 25 -16.90 -5.46 -5.19
C LEU A 25 -17.52 -5.98 -3.88
N LEU A 26 -18.23 -5.11 -3.16
CA LEU A 26 -18.91 -5.40 -1.90
C LEU A 26 -20.38 -5.87 -2.08
N SER A 27 -20.88 -5.96 -3.31
CA SER A 27 -22.32 -6.17 -3.56
C SER A 27 -22.84 -7.55 -3.16
N TYR A 28 -21.95 -8.53 -2.94
CA TYR A 28 -22.31 -9.88 -2.50
C TYR A 28 -22.38 -10.03 -0.96
N GLY A 29 -22.18 -8.94 -0.22
CA GLY A 29 -22.26 -8.90 1.24
C GLY A 29 -23.68 -9.13 1.78
N ASP A 30 -23.79 -10.04 2.75
CA ASP A 30 -25.01 -10.22 3.55
C ASP A 30 -25.20 -9.11 4.58
N SER A 31 -26.36 -9.08 5.23
CA SER A 31 -26.61 -8.21 6.39
C SER A 31 -25.59 -8.43 7.52
N LEU A 32 -25.14 -9.67 7.73
CA LEU A 32 -24.09 -9.99 8.70
C LEU A 32 -22.72 -9.44 8.26
N ASP A 33 -22.41 -9.46 6.97
CA ASP A 33 -21.14 -8.95 6.45
C ASP A 33 -21.07 -7.43 6.60
N TRP A 34 -22.20 -6.73 6.40
CA TRP A 34 -22.31 -5.30 6.68
C TRP A 34 -22.11 -4.96 8.16
N VAL A 35 -22.64 -5.77 9.08
CA VAL A 35 -22.40 -5.58 10.53
C VAL A 35 -20.94 -5.83 10.90
N LEU A 36 -20.34 -6.88 10.36
CA LEU A 36 -18.91 -7.19 10.56
C LEU A 36 -18.02 -6.09 10.02
N MET A 37 -18.29 -5.60 8.80
CA MET A 37 -17.56 -4.47 8.23
C MET A 37 -17.72 -3.21 9.09
N GLY A 38 -18.93 -2.91 9.57
CA GLY A 38 -19.17 -1.80 10.49
C GLY A 38 -18.33 -1.92 11.78
N LEU A 39 -18.31 -3.09 12.40
CA LEU A 39 -17.49 -3.35 13.60
C LEU A 39 -15.98 -3.26 13.30
N GLY A 40 -15.56 -3.77 12.15
CA GLY A 40 -14.18 -3.68 11.66
C GLY A 40 -13.75 -2.24 11.44
N THR A 41 -14.60 -1.40 10.83
CA THR A 41 -14.30 0.04 10.68
C THR A 41 -14.17 0.75 12.01
N PHE A 42 -15.02 0.44 12.99
CA PHE A 42 -14.89 1.00 14.34
C PHE A 42 -13.58 0.57 15.00
N GLY A 43 -13.17 -0.70 14.83
CA GLY A 43 -11.87 -1.21 15.23
C GLY A 43 -10.71 -0.45 14.59
N SER A 44 -10.75 -0.26 13.26
CA SER A 44 -9.74 0.47 12.49
C SER A 44 -9.60 1.93 12.95
N LEU A 45 -10.71 2.61 13.25
CA LEU A 45 -10.67 3.98 13.76
C LEU A 45 -9.94 4.03 15.12
N LEU A 46 -10.32 3.15 16.06
CA LEU A 46 -9.69 3.10 17.37
C LEU A 46 -8.22 2.70 17.31
N HIS A 47 -7.89 1.73 16.47
CA HIS A 47 -6.51 1.27 16.29
C HIS A 47 -5.64 2.38 15.66
N GLY A 48 -6.11 3.06 14.62
CA GLY A 48 -5.39 4.18 13.99
C GLY A 48 -5.20 5.39 14.92
N MET A 49 -6.15 5.65 15.81
CA MET A 49 -6.02 6.71 16.83
C MET A 49 -4.95 6.41 17.89
N ALA A 50 -4.64 5.14 18.15
CA ALA A 50 -3.75 4.74 19.24
C ALA A 50 -2.32 5.27 19.06
N GLN A 51 -1.80 5.25 17.84
CA GLN A 51 -0.42 5.64 17.56
C GLN A 51 -0.17 7.15 17.80
N PRO A 52 -0.97 8.09 17.24
CA PRO A 52 -0.85 9.51 17.54
C PRO A 52 -1.08 9.86 19.02
N ILE A 53 -2.06 9.22 19.68
CA ILE A 53 -2.31 9.41 21.12
C ILE A 53 -1.12 8.91 21.95
N GLY A 54 -0.50 7.80 21.56
CA GLY A 54 0.71 7.28 22.18
C GLY A 54 1.86 8.29 22.15
N TYR A 55 2.06 8.98 21.03
CA TYR A 55 3.08 10.03 20.92
C TYR A 55 2.75 11.27 21.77
N LEU A 56 1.48 11.64 21.89
CA LEU A 56 1.08 12.71 22.82
C LEU A 56 1.40 12.34 24.27
N LEU A 57 1.12 11.10 24.68
CA LEU A 57 1.46 10.62 26.03
C LEU A 57 2.98 10.55 26.24
N LEU A 58 3.74 10.15 25.23
CA LEU A 58 5.20 10.22 25.25
C LEU A 58 5.68 11.67 25.44
N GLY A 59 5.09 12.64 24.75
CA GLY A 59 5.39 14.07 24.95
C GLY A 59 5.13 14.54 26.37
N LYS A 60 4.00 14.14 26.98
CA LYS A 60 3.71 14.44 28.38
C LYS A 60 4.71 13.81 29.34
N ALA A 61 5.12 12.56 29.09
CA ALA A 61 6.17 11.92 29.87
C ALA A 61 7.51 12.67 29.74
N LEU A 62 7.89 13.08 28.52
CA LEU A 62 9.09 13.88 28.29
C LEU A 62 9.03 15.25 28.98
N ASN A 63 7.88 15.90 29.02
CA ASN A 63 7.68 17.14 29.79
C ASN A 63 7.84 16.90 31.30
N ALA A 64 7.31 15.79 31.83
CA ALA A 64 7.48 15.43 33.24
C ALA A 64 8.96 15.22 33.60
N PHE A 65 9.73 14.58 32.72
CA PHE A 65 11.19 14.46 32.87
C PHE A 65 11.90 15.82 32.74
N GLY A 66 11.58 16.60 31.71
CA GLY A 66 12.27 17.84 31.37
C GLY A 66 12.06 18.98 32.38
N ASN A 67 10.86 19.07 32.98
CA ASN A 67 10.53 20.12 33.94
C ASN A 67 11.07 19.82 35.35
N ASN A 68 11.29 18.55 35.68
CA ASN A 68 11.62 18.10 37.04
C ASN A 68 13.03 17.48 37.14
N ILE A 69 13.97 17.89 36.28
CA ILE A 69 15.34 17.34 36.22
C ILE A 69 16.06 17.36 37.58
N THR A 70 15.76 18.36 38.42
CA THR A 70 16.40 18.55 39.73
C THR A 70 15.65 17.89 40.89
N ASP A 71 14.40 17.45 40.70
CA ASP A 71 13.55 16.90 41.76
C ASP A 71 12.96 15.55 41.34
N LEU A 72 13.56 14.48 41.89
CA LEU A 72 13.21 13.10 41.58
C LEU A 72 11.79 12.75 42.05
N ASP A 73 11.37 13.25 43.21
CA ASP A 73 10.06 12.92 43.78
C ASP A 73 8.94 13.57 42.97
N ALA A 74 9.13 14.82 42.55
CA ALA A 74 8.20 15.52 41.67
C ALA A 74 8.11 14.86 40.28
N MET A 75 9.24 14.40 39.72
CA MET A 75 9.28 13.67 38.44
C MET A 75 8.48 12.36 38.52
N VAL A 76 8.72 11.56 39.56
CA VAL A 76 8.01 10.29 39.77
C VAL A 76 6.50 10.53 39.92
N HIS A 77 6.11 11.55 40.69
CA HIS A 77 4.70 11.90 40.86
C HIS A 77 4.02 12.28 39.54
N ALA A 78 4.69 13.10 38.71
CA ALA A 78 4.18 13.49 37.39
C ALA A 78 4.06 12.30 36.42
N LEU A 79 5.02 11.36 36.45
CA LEU A 79 4.95 10.13 35.65
C LEU A 79 3.82 9.21 36.08
N TYR A 80 3.59 9.05 37.39
CA TYR A 80 2.47 8.26 37.90
C TYR A 80 1.10 8.75 37.40
N GLN A 81 0.98 10.04 37.06
CA GLN A 81 -0.24 10.57 36.45
C GLN A 81 -0.40 10.17 34.98
N VAL A 82 0.69 9.93 34.24
CA VAL A 82 0.66 9.57 32.80
C VAL A 82 0.50 8.05 32.59
N VAL A 83 1.12 7.24 33.46
CA VAL A 83 1.08 5.76 33.40
C VAL A 83 -0.33 5.16 33.24
N PRO A 84 -1.37 5.56 34.00
CA PRO A 84 -2.70 4.96 33.86
C PRO A 84 -3.30 5.21 32.47
N PHE A 85 -3.05 6.37 31.84
CA PHE A 85 -3.53 6.66 30.49
C PHE A 85 -2.88 5.76 29.43
N VAL A 86 -1.59 5.42 29.61
CA VAL A 86 -0.90 4.46 28.74
C VAL A 86 -1.52 3.07 28.86
N TRP A 87 -1.82 2.63 30.08
CA TRP A 87 -2.49 1.35 30.31
C TRP A 87 -3.91 1.31 29.73
N TYR A 88 -4.70 2.37 29.93
CA TYR A 88 -6.04 2.44 29.33
C TYR A 88 -5.99 2.40 27.80
N MET A 89 -5.04 3.11 27.19
CA MET A 89 -4.83 3.08 25.74
C MET A 89 -4.42 1.67 25.27
N SER A 90 -3.48 1.02 25.96
CA SER A 90 -3.03 -0.33 25.58
C SER A 90 -4.15 -1.37 25.68
N ILE A 91 -4.96 -1.31 26.75
CA ILE A 91 -6.09 -2.22 26.95
C ILE A 91 -7.20 -1.97 25.91
N ALA A 92 -7.39 -0.72 25.46
CA ALA A 92 -8.36 -0.39 24.42
C ALA A 92 -7.88 -0.78 23.00
N THR A 93 -6.58 -0.65 22.73
CA THR A 93 -6.02 -0.86 21.38
C THR A 93 -5.93 -2.34 21.00
N LEU A 94 -5.64 -3.22 21.95
CA LEU A 94 -5.57 -4.67 21.70
C LEU A 94 -6.87 -5.26 21.11
N PRO A 95 -8.05 -5.10 21.74
CA PRO A 95 -9.30 -5.59 21.18
C PRO A 95 -9.67 -4.85 19.89
N ALA A 96 -9.36 -3.56 19.77
CA ALA A 96 -9.61 -2.81 18.55
C ALA A 96 -8.89 -3.38 17.33
N GLY A 97 -7.60 -3.73 17.46
CA GLY A 97 -6.83 -4.35 16.38
C GLY A 97 -7.32 -5.76 16.02
N ILE A 98 -7.75 -6.55 17.01
CA ILE A 98 -8.35 -7.87 16.77
C ILE A 98 -9.69 -7.72 16.03
N LEU A 99 -10.52 -6.74 16.41
CA LEU A 99 -11.78 -6.46 15.74
C LEU A 99 -11.57 -5.96 14.31
N GLU A 100 -10.60 -5.07 14.09
CA GLU A 100 -10.22 -4.58 12.76
C GLU A 100 -9.84 -5.75 11.84
N ILE A 101 -8.78 -6.48 12.18
CA ILE A 101 -8.23 -7.53 11.30
C ILE A 101 -9.22 -8.70 11.21
N GLY A 102 -9.78 -9.11 12.35
CA GLY A 102 -10.68 -10.26 12.43
C GLY A 102 -11.98 -10.05 11.67
N CYS A 103 -12.65 -8.90 11.84
CA CYS A 103 -13.93 -8.68 11.17
C CYS A 103 -13.77 -8.46 9.66
N TRP A 104 -12.74 -7.72 9.23
CA TRP A 104 -12.46 -7.52 7.81
C TRP A 104 -12.06 -8.82 7.11
N MET A 105 -11.18 -9.62 7.73
CA MET A 105 -10.76 -10.90 7.17
C MET A 105 -11.93 -11.87 7.08
N TYR A 106 -12.74 -12.00 8.14
CA TYR A 106 -13.90 -12.90 8.13
C TYR A 106 -14.98 -12.48 7.13
N ALA A 107 -15.30 -11.19 7.04
CA ALA A 107 -16.24 -10.68 6.04
C ALA A 107 -15.74 -10.93 4.60
N SER A 108 -14.43 -10.73 4.35
CA SER A 108 -13.84 -10.96 3.03
C SER A 108 -13.88 -12.42 2.60
N GLU A 109 -13.66 -13.36 3.52
CA GLU A 109 -13.70 -14.79 3.23
C GLU A 109 -15.11 -15.23 2.85
N ARG A 110 -16.12 -14.78 3.61
CA ARG A 110 -17.52 -15.09 3.34
C ARG A 110 -18.02 -14.51 2.02
N GLN A 111 -17.68 -13.25 1.73
CA GLN A 111 -18.02 -12.62 0.45
C GLN A 111 -17.33 -13.31 -0.73
N THR A 112 -16.05 -13.64 -0.59
CA THR A 112 -15.28 -14.33 -1.63
C THR A 112 -15.80 -15.74 -1.88
N ALA A 113 -16.20 -16.48 -0.84
CA ALA A 113 -16.79 -17.81 -1.00
C ALA A 113 -18.09 -17.76 -1.83
N ARG A 114 -18.96 -16.78 -1.56
CA ARG A 114 -20.19 -16.55 -2.33
C ARG A 114 -19.89 -16.14 -3.77
N LEU A 115 -18.91 -15.26 -3.95
CA LEU A 115 -18.49 -14.81 -5.28
C LEU A 115 -17.89 -15.97 -6.10
N ARG A 116 -17.09 -16.85 -5.48
CA ARG A 116 -16.56 -18.08 -6.11
C ARG A 116 -17.70 -18.99 -6.58
N LEU A 117 -18.73 -19.18 -5.76
CA LEU A 117 -19.90 -19.97 -6.14
C LEU A 117 -20.71 -19.34 -7.28
N ALA A 118 -21.00 -18.03 -7.19
CA ALA A 118 -21.74 -17.31 -8.22
C ALA A 118 -20.96 -17.27 -9.55
N PHE A 119 -19.63 -17.11 -9.49
CA PHE A 119 -18.76 -17.17 -10.65
C PHE A 119 -18.81 -18.56 -11.30
N LEU A 120 -18.62 -19.63 -10.52
CA LEU A 120 -18.66 -20.99 -11.05
C LEU A 120 -20.03 -21.33 -11.66
N GLN A 121 -21.12 -20.94 -10.99
CA GLN A 121 -22.48 -21.14 -11.50
C GLN A 121 -22.68 -20.40 -12.84
N SER A 122 -22.22 -19.15 -12.93
CA SER A 122 -22.35 -18.35 -14.15
C SER A 122 -21.52 -18.92 -15.30
N VAL A 123 -20.29 -19.37 -15.02
CA VAL A 123 -19.42 -20.02 -16.01
C VAL A 123 -20.06 -21.30 -16.54
N LEU A 124 -20.63 -22.14 -15.67
CA LEU A 124 -21.28 -23.39 -16.07
C LEU A 124 -22.57 -23.20 -16.87
N CYS A 125 -23.22 -22.04 -16.77
CA CYS A 125 -24.41 -21.69 -17.55
C CYS A 125 -24.10 -21.06 -18.92
N GLN A 126 -22.83 -20.86 -19.25
CA GLN A 126 -22.44 -20.24 -20.52
C GLN A 126 -22.58 -21.23 -21.70
N GLU A 127 -22.82 -20.69 -22.90
CA GLU A 127 -22.90 -21.49 -24.12
C GLU A 127 -21.58 -22.20 -24.45
N ILE A 128 -21.68 -23.38 -25.06
CA ILE A 128 -20.53 -24.24 -25.42
C ILE A 128 -19.52 -23.47 -26.28
N GLY A 129 -19.99 -22.61 -27.21
CA GLY A 129 -19.11 -21.80 -28.06
C GLY A 129 -18.23 -20.80 -27.30
N ALA A 130 -18.63 -20.40 -26.09
CA ALA A 130 -17.81 -19.52 -25.25
C ALA A 130 -16.62 -20.26 -24.62
N PHE A 131 -16.71 -21.58 -24.40
CA PHE A 131 -15.60 -22.41 -23.93
C PHE A 131 -14.55 -22.65 -25.02
N ASP A 132 -14.96 -22.62 -26.29
CA ASP A 132 -14.08 -22.81 -27.45
C ASP A 132 -13.29 -21.53 -27.81
N THR A 133 -13.75 -20.35 -27.38
CA THR A 133 -13.13 -19.05 -27.68
C THR A 133 -12.46 -18.43 -26.44
N ASP A 134 -13.25 -18.02 -25.45
CA ASP A 134 -12.81 -17.13 -24.38
C ASP A 134 -12.63 -17.81 -23.01
N LEU A 135 -13.47 -18.79 -22.68
CA LEU A 135 -13.55 -19.48 -21.39
C LEU A 135 -12.80 -20.82 -21.38
N THR A 136 -11.50 -20.78 -21.68
CA THR A 136 -10.68 -22.00 -21.61
C THR A 136 -10.53 -22.49 -20.16
N THR A 137 -10.47 -23.80 -19.94
CA THR A 137 -10.30 -24.42 -18.61
C THR A 137 -9.18 -23.80 -17.75
N PRO A 138 -7.98 -23.50 -18.28
CA PRO A 138 -6.93 -22.82 -17.51
C PRO A 138 -7.32 -21.42 -17.05
N LYS A 139 -8.05 -20.65 -17.87
CA LYS A 139 -8.51 -19.31 -17.53
C LYS A 139 -9.53 -19.35 -16.39
N ILE A 140 -10.43 -20.32 -16.40
CA ILE A 140 -11.42 -20.52 -15.32
C ILE A 140 -10.72 -20.84 -13.99
N ILE A 141 -9.73 -21.74 -14.01
CA ILE A 141 -8.96 -22.10 -12.80
C ILE A 141 -8.18 -20.89 -12.28
N THR A 142 -7.52 -20.14 -13.17
CA THR A 142 -6.83 -18.89 -12.79
C THR A 142 -7.79 -17.83 -12.26
N GLY A 143 -9.01 -17.75 -12.79
CA GLY A 143 -10.04 -16.86 -12.28
C GLY A 143 -10.45 -17.17 -10.84
N ILE A 144 -10.73 -18.45 -10.56
CA ILE A 144 -11.19 -18.90 -9.23
C ILE A 144 -10.09 -18.80 -8.16
N SER A 145 -8.86 -19.15 -8.52
CA SER A 145 -7.75 -19.23 -7.56
C SER A 145 -6.94 -17.95 -7.48
N GLY A 146 -6.78 -17.23 -8.60
CA GLY A 146 -5.98 -16.00 -8.70
C GLY A 146 -6.83 -14.75 -8.52
N HIS A 147 -7.67 -14.41 -9.51
CA HIS A 147 -8.42 -13.15 -9.52
C HIS A 147 -9.30 -12.97 -8.30
N LEU A 148 -10.00 -14.03 -7.88
CA LEU A 148 -10.86 -14.02 -6.69
C LEU A 148 -10.07 -13.87 -5.38
N SER A 149 -8.84 -14.37 -5.30
CA SER A 149 -7.98 -14.18 -4.13
C SER A 149 -7.43 -12.76 -4.05
N ILE A 150 -7.13 -12.13 -5.20
CA ILE A 150 -6.77 -10.70 -5.25
C ILE A 150 -7.93 -9.82 -4.74
N ILE A 151 -9.18 -10.16 -5.11
CA ILE A 151 -10.37 -9.49 -4.60
C ILE A 151 -10.52 -9.69 -3.09
N GLN A 152 -10.32 -10.92 -2.59
CA GLN A 152 -10.36 -11.23 -1.15
C GLN A 152 -9.37 -10.37 -0.37
N ASP A 153 -8.12 -10.29 -0.85
CA ASP A 153 -7.08 -9.45 -0.27
C ASP A 153 -7.45 -7.97 -0.25
N ALA A 154 -8.09 -7.48 -1.31
CA ALA A 154 -8.45 -6.07 -1.46
C ALA A 154 -9.61 -5.65 -0.55
N ILE A 155 -10.60 -6.53 -0.35
CA ILE A 155 -11.77 -6.27 0.53
C ILE A 155 -11.46 -6.58 1.99
N GLY A 156 -10.51 -7.49 2.25
CA GLY A 156 -10.17 -7.93 3.61
C GLY A 156 -9.25 -6.98 4.35
N GLU A 157 -8.14 -7.52 4.84
CA GLU A 157 -7.22 -6.84 5.75
C GLU A 157 -6.72 -5.49 5.23
N LYS A 158 -6.45 -5.38 3.92
CA LYS A 158 -5.91 -4.16 3.30
C LYS A 158 -6.87 -2.97 3.42
N LEU A 159 -8.18 -3.21 3.36
CA LEU A 159 -9.17 -2.14 3.47
C LEU A 159 -9.28 -1.63 4.91
N GLY A 160 -9.20 -2.53 5.90
CA GLY A 160 -9.10 -2.18 7.32
C GLY A 160 -7.88 -1.31 7.58
N HIS A 161 -6.69 -1.80 7.19
CA HIS A 161 -5.44 -1.05 7.33
C HIS A 161 -5.49 0.30 6.64
N PHE A 162 -6.09 0.40 5.45
CA PHE A 162 -6.24 1.68 4.76
C PHE A 162 -7.05 2.70 5.59
N ILE A 163 -8.17 2.26 6.20
CA ILE A 163 -8.99 3.11 7.07
C ILE A 163 -8.21 3.52 8.32
N SER A 164 -7.47 2.58 8.92
CA SER A 164 -6.59 2.86 10.07
C SER A 164 -5.51 3.87 9.70
N SER A 165 -4.81 3.70 8.57
CA SER A 165 -3.81 4.65 8.08
C SER A 165 -4.37 6.05 7.83
N VAL A 166 -5.56 6.17 7.21
CA VAL A 166 -6.23 7.47 7.01
C VAL A 166 -6.58 8.10 8.36
N THR A 167 -7.03 7.30 9.33
CA THR A 167 -7.34 7.78 10.68
C THR A 167 -6.09 8.26 11.40
N THR A 168 -5.02 7.48 11.37
CA THR A 168 -3.71 7.83 11.92
C THR A 168 -3.21 9.15 11.35
N PHE A 169 -3.31 9.34 10.03
CA PHE A 169 -2.93 10.58 9.37
C PHE A 169 -3.76 11.77 9.87
N ILE A 170 -5.09 11.66 9.87
CA ILE A 170 -5.98 12.75 10.32
C ILE A 170 -5.72 13.08 11.79
N CYS A 171 -5.66 12.06 12.67
CA CYS A 171 -5.41 12.24 14.09
C CYS A 171 -4.01 12.79 14.38
N GLY A 172 -2.99 12.35 13.64
CA GLY A 172 -1.63 12.86 13.73
C GLY A 172 -1.55 14.35 13.39
N VAL A 173 -2.21 14.78 12.31
CA VAL A 173 -2.30 16.20 11.93
C VAL A 173 -3.04 17.01 12.99
N VAL A 174 -4.19 16.53 13.48
CA VAL A 174 -4.98 17.23 14.52
C VAL A 174 -4.17 17.40 15.80
N ILE A 175 -3.54 16.33 16.30
CA ILE A 175 -2.72 16.37 17.52
C ILE A 175 -1.54 17.33 17.35
N ALA A 176 -0.89 17.32 16.19
CA ALA A 176 0.21 18.22 15.93
C ALA A 176 -0.19 19.70 15.93
N ILE A 177 -1.33 20.04 15.32
CA ILE A 177 -1.86 21.41 15.32
C ILE A 177 -2.17 21.86 16.75
N ILE A 178 -2.76 20.98 17.56
CA ILE A 178 -3.11 21.27 18.97
C ILE A 178 -1.86 21.47 19.83
N SER A 179 -0.84 20.61 19.67
CA SER A 179 0.37 20.65 20.50
C SER A 179 1.31 21.80 20.11
N CYS A 180 1.58 21.98 18.82
CA CYS A 180 2.46 23.05 18.35
C CYS A 180 2.14 23.44 16.90
N TRP A 181 1.36 24.52 16.74
CA TRP A 181 0.92 24.98 15.42
C TRP A 181 2.09 25.41 14.51
N GLU A 182 3.15 26.02 15.05
CA GLU A 182 4.32 26.48 14.27
C GLU A 182 5.06 25.28 13.63
N VAL A 183 5.26 24.20 14.38
CA VAL A 183 5.96 23.00 13.91
C VAL A 183 5.05 22.11 13.03
N SER A 184 3.75 22.11 13.33
CA SER A 184 2.75 21.39 12.53
C SER A 184 2.64 21.96 11.10
N LEU A 185 2.58 23.29 10.95
CA LEU A 185 2.53 23.94 9.63
C LEU A 185 3.77 23.63 8.79
N LEU A 186 4.95 23.66 9.41
CA LEU A 186 6.19 23.27 8.74
C LEU A 186 6.12 21.82 8.25
N THR A 187 5.66 20.91 9.09
CA THR A 187 5.61 19.49 8.71
C THR A 187 4.59 19.24 7.60
N LEU A 188 3.46 19.96 7.63
CA LEU A 188 2.45 19.92 6.58
C LEU A 188 2.97 20.46 5.24
N LEU A 189 3.89 21.43 5.26
CA LEU A 189 4.58 21.93 4.06
C LEU A 189 5.59 20.92 3.50
N VAL A 190 6.28 20.18 4.37
CA VAL A 190 7.31 19.21 3.98
C VAL A 190 6.72 17.87 3.50
N ALA A 191 5.59 17.45 4.05
CA ALA A 191 4.89 16.22 3.66
C ALA A 191 4.62 16.08 2.15
N PRO A 192 4.01 17.05 1.43
CA PRO A 192 3.77 16.95 0.00
C PRO A 192 5.06 16.91 -0.82
N LEU A 193 6.15 17.50 -0.33
CA LEU A 193 7.45 17.45 -1.00
C LEU A 193 8.03 16.02 -0.96
N VAL A 194 7.95 15.34 0.18
CA VAL A 194 8.36 13.92 0.31
C VAL A 194 7.48 13.03 -0.57
N LEU A 195 6.16 13.26 -0.57
CA LEU A 195 5.22 12.54 -1.43
C LEU A 195 5.52 12.75 -2.93
N ALA A 196 5.86 13.97 -3.34
CA ALA A 196 6.22 14.26 -4.73
C ALA A 196 7.49 13.52 -5.17
N ILE A 197 8.51 13.47 -4.30
CA ILE A 197 9.75 12.70 -4.55
C ILE A 197 9.40 11.20 -4.65
N GLY A 198 8.64 10.67 -3.69
CA GLY A 198 8.21 9.27 -3.68
C GLY A 198 7.36 8.88 -4.89
N ALA A 199 6.44 9.75 -5.32
CA ALA A 199 5.61 9.55 -6.52
C ALA A 199 6.45 9.56 -7.79
N SER A 200 7.42 10.47 -7.90
CA SER A 200 8.33 10.53 -9.05
C SER A 200 9.20 9.28 -9.15
N TYR A 201 9.69 8.78 -8.01
CA TYR A 201 10.44 7.53 -7.92
C TYR A 201 9.57 6.33 -8.31
N ASN A 202 8.37 6.20 -7.74
CA ASN A 202 7.44 5.12 -8.06
C ASN A 202 7.10 5.10 -9.55
N LYS A 203 6.78 6.25 -10.14
CA LYS A 203 6.46 6.35 -11.57
C LYS A 203 7.61 5.83 -12.45
N ARG A 204 8.86 6.21 -12.13
CA ARG A 204 10.03 5.72 -12.86
C ARG A 204 10.24 4.22 -12.66
N MET A 205 10.06 3.73 -11.44
CA MET A 205 10.17 2.30 -11.13
C MET A 205 9.13 1.50 -11.91
N THR A 206 7.86 1.91 -11.90
CA THR A 206 6.78 1.21 -12.61
C THR A 206 7.07 1.05 -14.10
N VAL A 207 7.61 2.09 -14.77
CA VAL A 207 7.98 2.02 -16.19
C VAL A 207 9.12 1.02 -16.43
N ILE A 208 10.13 1.00 -15.56
CA ILE A 208 11.25 0.05 -15.72
C ILE A 208 10.78 -1.37 -15.43
N SER A 209 9.96 -1.56 -14.40
CA SER A 209 9.39 -2.86 -14.06
C SER A 209 8.46 -3.40 -15.16
N SER A 210 7.68 -2.55 -15.83
CA SER A 210 6.84 -2.99 -16.95
C SER A 210 7.68 -3.45 -18.14
N LEU A 211 8.70 -2.67 -18.53
CA LEU A 211 9.62 -3.06 -19.60
C LEU A 211 10.35 -4.38 -19.31
N LYS A 212 10.74 -4.59 -18.05
CA LYS A 212 11.31 -5.86 -17.60
C LYS A 212 10.33 -7.01 -17.71
N MET A 213 9.06 -6.79 -17.33
CA MET A 213 8.00 -7.80 -17.45
C MET A 213 7.73 -8.13 -18.92
N ASP A 214 7.80 -7.15 -19.83
CA ASP A 214 7.64 -7.37 -21.27
C ASP A 214 8.77 -8.25 -21.84
N CYS A 215 10.04 -7.97 -21.50
CA CYS A 215 11.16 -8.82 -21.89
C CYS A 215 11.04 -10.24 -21.31
N GLN A 216 10.62 -10.36 -20.05
CA GLN A 216 10.39 -11.66 -19.42
C GLN A 216 9.27 -12.44 -20.11
N SER A 217 8.18 -11.77 -20.49
CA SER A 217 7.05 -12.38 -21.19
C SER A 217 7.48 -12.91 -22.56
N GLN A 218 8.24 -12.12 -23.33
CA GLN A 218 8.78 -12.54 -24.64
C GLN A 218 9.71 -13.76 -24.52
N ALA A 219 10.59 -13.77 -23.51
CA ALA A 219 11.47 -14.91 -23.25
C ALA A 219 10.65 -16.17 -22.91
N THR A 220 9.63 -16.04 -22.06
CA THR A 220 8.74 -17.14 -21.68
C THR A 220 7.93 -17.65 -22.87
N SER A 221 7.39 -16.77 -23.73
CA SER A 221 6.63 -17.19 -24.92
C SER A 221 7.51 -17.94 -25.93
N LEU A 222 8.78 -17.54 -26.10
CA LEU A 222 9.73 -18.25 -26.97
C LEU A 222 10.02 -19.67 -26.47
N VAL A 223 10.19 -19.82 -25.15
CA VAL A 223 10.37 -21.12 -24.51
C VAL A 223 9.13 -21.98 -24.68
N GLU A 224 7.96 -21.41 -24.41
CA GLU A 224 6.67 -22.11 -24.54
C GLU A 224 6.43 -22.59 -25.98
N GLN A 225 6.68 -21.75 -26.98
CA GLN A 225 6.58 -22.13 -28.39
C GLN A 225 7.57 -23.24 -28.77
N SER A 226 8.82 -23.13 -28.31
CA SER A 226 9.87 -24.12 -28.61
C SER A 226 9.57 -25.48 -27.98
N ILE A 227 9.06 -25.51 -26.75
CA ILE A 227 8.68 -26.74 -26.05
C ILE A 227 7.39 -27.34 -26.64
N SER A 228 6.38 -26.52 -26.88
CA SER A 228 5.10 -26.95 -27.47
C SER A 228 5.30 -27.58 -28.85
N GLN A 229 6.23 -27.03 -29.65
CA GLN A 229 6.54 -27.50 -31.01
C GLN A 229 7.88 -28.24 -31.09
N ILE A 230 8.28 -28.96 -30.05
CA ILE A 230 9.60 -29.60 -29.96
C ILE A 230 9.90 -30.55 -31.13
N ARG A 231 8.88 -31.26 -31.65
CA ARG A 231 9.03 -32.15 -32.80
C ARG A 231 9.38 -31.38 -34.08
N THR A 232 8.81 -30.19 -34.26
CA THR A 232 9.08 -29.30 -35.40
C THR A 232 10.49 -28.70 -35.29
N VAL A 233 10.86 -28.23 -34.10
CA VAL A 233 12.22 -27.70 -33.84
C VAL A 233 13.27 -28.78 -34.13
N TYR A 234 13.04 -30.02 -33.68
CA TYR A 234 13.92 -31.14 -33.95
C TYR A 234 13.98 -31.50 -35.44
N ALA A 235 12.84 -31.57 -36.13
CA ALA A 235 12.77 -31.90 -37.55
C ALA A 235 13.54 -30.93 -38.46
N PHE A 236 13.61 -29.65 -38.08
CA PHE A 236 14.37 -28.62 -38.80
C PHE A 236 15.77 -28.36 -38.22
N VAL A 237 16.23 -29.13 -37.23
CA VAL A 237 17.53 -28.93 -36.53
C VAL A 237 17.65 -27.50 -35.98
N GLY A 238 16.54 -26.95 -35.47
CA GLY A 238 16.40 -25.56 -35.03
C GLY A 238 16.86 -25.29 -33.59
N GLU A 239 17.31 -26.29 -32.85
CA GLU A 239 17.63 -26.22 -31.42
C GLU A 239 18.61 -25.08 -31.08
N ARG A 240 19.69 -24.94 -31.87
CA ARG A 240 20.67 -23.86 -31.70
C ARG A 240 20.09 -22.48 -31.97
N GLY A 241 19.15 -22.38 -32.91
CA GLY A 241 18.46 -21.13 -33.24
C GLY A 241 17.55 -20.68 -32.10
N SER A 242 16.74 -21.59 -31.57
CA SER A 242 15.88 -21.33 -30.40
C SER A 242 16.70 -20.97 -29.15
N MET A 243 17.81 -21.68 -28.91
CA MET A 243 18.71 -21.39 -27.78
C MET A 243 19.33 -19.99 -27.89
N LYS A 244 19.79 -19.61 -29.09
CA LYS A 244 20.36 -18.29 -29.35
C LYS A 244 19.33 -17.17 -29.19
N ALA A 245 18.10 -17.39 -29.66
CA ALA A 245 17.01 -16.43 -29.51
C ALA A 245 16.65 -16.22 -28.03
N PHE A 246 16.66 -17.29 -27.22
CA PHE A 246 16.46 -17.20 -25.78
C PHE A 246 17.61 -16.47 -25.08
N GLU A 247 18.85 -16.77 -25.43
CA GLU A 247 20.05 -16.10 -24.90
C GLU A 247 20.01 -14.58 -25.16
N GLU A 248 19.64 -14.16 -26.37
CA GLU A 248 19.50 -12.74 -26.71
C GLU A 248 18.45 -12.02 -25.85
N GLN A 249 17.33 -12.68 -25.54
CA GLN A 249 16.30 -12.10 -24.66
C GLN A 249 16.76 -12.05 -23.21
N CYS A 250 17.48 -13.07 -22.73
CA CYS A 250 18.08 -13.06 -21.39
C CYS A 250 19.15 -11.97 -21.25
N GLU A 251 19.96 -11.71 -22.28
CA GLU A 251 20.93 -10.63 -22.27
C GLU A 251 20.25 -9.25 -22.17
N LYS A 252 19.22 -9.03 -22.99
CA LYS A 252 18.39 -7.80 -22.91
C LYS A 252 17.78 -7.63 -21.52
N GLN A 253 17.21 -8.70 -20.96
CA GLN A 253 16.66 -8.68 -19.60
C GLN A 253 17.73 -8.36 -18.55
N ALA A 254 18.94 -8.92 -18.67
CA ALA A 254 20.03 -8.66 -17.73
C ALA A 254 20.46 -7.19 -17.74
N VAL A 255 20.49 -6.54 -18.91
CA VAL A 255 20.76 -5.10 -19.02
C VAL A 255 19.65 -4.27 -18.35
N MET A 256 18.38 -4.61 -18.58
CA MET A 256 17.25 -3.95 -17.92
C MET A 256 17.29 -4.11 -16.39
N CYS A 257 17.59 -5.32 -15.89
CA CYS A 257 17.75 -5.58 -14.46
C CYS A 257 18.88 -4.74 -13.83
N LYS A 258 20.00 -4.54 -14.55
CA LYS A 258 21.09 -3.66 -14.06
C LYS A 258 20.64 -2.21 -13.95
N GLN A 259 19.90 -1.71 -14.95
CA GLN A 259 19.35 -0.35 -14.91
C GLN A 259 18.31 -0.18 -13.79
N GLU A 260 17.40 -1.16 -13.63
CA GLU A 260 16.44 -1.20 -12.52
C GLU A 260 17.15 -1.18 -11.17
N ALA A 261 18.17 -2.00 -10.97
CA ALA A 261 18.92 -2.07 -9.72
C ALA A 261 19.61 -0.73 -9.40
N LEU A 262 20.20 -0.06 -10.40
CA LEU A 262 20.81 1.26 -10.22
C LEU A 262 19.76 2.32 -9.87
N VAL A 263 18.65 2.38 -10.60
CA VAL A 263 17.57 3.33 -10.33
C VAL A 263 16.94 3.06 -8.96
N LYS A 264 16.79 1.80 -8.58
CA LYS A 264 16.31 1.39 -7.26
C LYS A 264 17.25 1.85 -6.16
N GLY A 265 18.54 1.52 -6.27
CA GLY A 265 19.54 1.86 -5.26
C GLY A 265 19.68 3.37 -5.06
N VAL A 266 19.86 4.11 -6.16
CA VAL A 266 19.98 5.57 -6.13
C VAL A 266 18.68 6.23 -5.69
N GLY A 267 17.54 5.77 -6.22
CA GLY A 267 16.22 6.34 -5.91
C GLY A 267 15.80 6.17 -4.45
N ILE A 268 15.94 4.96 -3.89
CA ILE A 268 15.66 4.71 -2.48
C ILE A 268 16.65 5.46 -1.59
N GLY A 269 17.94 5.48 -1.94
CA GLY A 269 18.96 6.22 -1.21
C GLY A 269 18.64 7.71 -1.14
N MET A 270 18.36 8.36 -2.28
CA MET A 270 17.97 9.77 -2.34
C MET A 270 16.69 10.06 -1.56
N PHE A 271 15.67 9.20 -1.67
CA PHE A 271 14.43 9.33 -0.92
C PHE A 271 14.69 9.27 0.60
N GLN A 272 15.47 8.30 1.06
CA GLN A 272 15.80 8.15 2.48
C GLN A 272 16.63 9.32 3.01
N THR A 273 17.62 9.79 2.25
CA THR A 273 18.41 10.98 2.62
C THR A 273 17.52 12.22 2.72
N ALA A 274 16.63 12.45 1.76
CA ALA A 274 15.69 13.57 1.81
C ALA A 274 14.81 13.53 3.06
N THR A 275 14.28 12.35 3.42
CA THR A 275 13.48 12.14 4.63
C THR A 275 14.27 12.46 5.89
N PHE A 276 15.52 11.99 6.01
CA PHE A 276 16.35 12.32 7.18
C PHE A 276 16.71 13.81 7.25
N CYS A 277 16.96 14.48 6.11
CA CYS A 277 17.15 15.93 6.08
C CYS A 277 15.89 16.67 6.57
N CYS A 278 14.71 16.22 6.16
CA CYS A 278 13.44 16.76 6.64
C CYS A 278 13.29 16.60 8.16
N TRP A 279 13.59 15.41 8.69
CA TRP A 279 13.56 15.16 10.13
C TRP A 279 14.52 16.08 10.89
N SER A 280 15.73 16.26 10.36
CA SER A 280 16.73 17.16 10.96
C SER A 280 16.26 18.62 10.98
N LEU A 281 15.65 19.11 9.89
CA LEU A 281 15.10 20.47 9.82
C LEU A 281 13.95 20.67 10.82
N ILE A 282 13.05 19.69 10.93
CA ILE A 282 11.91 19.76 11.85
C ILE A 282 12.39 19.79 13.29
N VAL A 283 13.37 18.96 13.66
CA VAL A 283 13.96 18.95 15.01
C VAL A 283 14.70 20.27 15.29
N TRP A 284 15.44 20.80 14.32
CA TRP A 284 16.15 22.07 14.48
C TRP A 284 15.18 23.24 14.73
N ILE A 285 14.12 23.36 13.93
CA ILE A 285 13.10 24.38 14.13
C ILE A 285 12.36 24.16 15.44
N GLY A 286 12.03 22.91 15.78
CA GLY A 286 11.48 22.56 17.09
C GLY A 286 12.34 23.05 18.25
N ALA A 287 13.67 22.87 18.17
CA ALA A 287 14.61 23.37 19.18
C ALA A 287 14.63 24.91 19.27
N VAL A 288 14.51 25.61 18.15
CA VAL A 288 14.40 27.09 18.13
C VAL A 288 13.10 27.56 18.80
N VAL A 289 11.97 26.87 18.56
CA VAL A 289 10.69 27.19 19.19
C VAL A 289 10.72 26.97 20.71
N VAL A 290 11.38 25.90 21.16
CA VAL A 290 11.57 25.61 22.59
C VAL A 290 12.47 26.64 23.26
N THR A 291 13.60 27.01 22.63
CA THR A 291 14.51 28.03 23.19
C THR A 291 13.89 29.43 23.21
N ALA A 292 12.95 29.73 22.31
CA ALA A 292 12.14 30.95 22.34
C ALA A 292 11.05 30.96 23.43
N GLY A 293 10.87 29.86 24.19
CA GLY A 293 9.90 29.75 25.27
C GLY A 293 8.43 29.67 24.83
N LYS A 294 8.18 29.38 23.54
CA LYS A 294 6.82 29.36 22.97
C LYS A 294 6.08 28.03 23.15
N ALA A 295 6.80 26.92 23.33
CA ALA A 295 6.25 25.58 23.52
C ALA A 295 7.15 24.71 24.39
N SER A 296 6.57 23.71 25.06
CA SER A 296 7.34 22.74 25.85
C SER A 296 8.01 21.70 24.95
N GLY A 297 9.21 21.23 25.33
CA GLY A 297 10.00 20.31 24.52
C GLY A 297 9.29 18.99 24.20
N GLY A 298 8.52 18.45 25.15
CA GLY A 298 7.74 17.24 24.95
C GLY A 298 6.55 17.44 24.01
N ASP A 299 5.91 18.61 23.99
CA ASP A 299 4.79 18.89 23.08
C ASP A 299 5.27 19.04 21.64
N VAL A 300 6.44 19.64 21.46
CA VAL A 300 7.13 19.73 20.17
C VAL A 300 7.53 18.34 19.68
N ILE A 301 8.18 17.52 20.52
CA ILE A 301 8.56 16.15 20.13
C ILE A 301 7.31 15.31 19.80
N ALA A 302 6.25 15.40 20.59
CA ALA A 302 4.99 14.72 20.30
C ALA A 302 4.40 15.15 18.95
N ALA A 303 4.34 16.46 18.67
CA ALA A 303 3.84 16.97 17.40
C ALA A 303 4.66 16.46 16.21
N VAL A 304 6.00 16.51 16.32
CA VAL A 304 6.92 16.07 15.27
C VAL A 304 6.75 14.57 14.98
N VAL A 305 6.81 13.75 16.02
CA VAL A 305 6.72 12.29 15.87
C VAL A 305 5.32 11.88 15.39
N SER A 306 4.26 12.56 15.86
CA SER A 306 2.88 12.25 15.41
C SER A 306 2.65 12.50 13.94
N VAL A 307 3.17 13.60 13.38
CA VAL A 307 3.01 13.85 11.93
C VAL A 307 3.93 12.94 11.13
N LEU A 308 5.21 12.82 11.50
CA LEU A 308 6.16 12.02 10.73
C LEU A 308 5.72 10.57 10.56
N PHE A 309 5.32 9.94 11.66
CA PHE A 309 4.82 8.57 11.64
C PHE A 309 3.36 8.47 11.18
N GLY A 310 2.60 9.56 11.20
CA GLY A 310 1.26 9.61 10.60
C GLY A 310 1.26 9.78 9.08
N THR A 311 2.35 10.28 8.50
CA THR A 311 2.54 10.42 7.04
C THR A 311 3.20 9.24 6.35
N MET A 312 3.79 8.32 7.13
CA MET A 312 4.44 7.09 6.66
C MET A 312 3.43 5.96 6.58
#